data_AF-A0A2N0PKR3-F1
#
_entry.id   AF-A0A2N0PKR3-F1
#
_cell.length_a   1.000
_cell.length_b   1.000
_cell.length_c   1.000
_cell.angle_alpha   90.00
_cell.angle_beta   90.00
_cell.angle_gamma   90.00
#
_symmetry.space_group_name_H-M   'P 1'
#
loop_
_entity.id
_entity.type
_entity.pdbx_description
1 polymer ?
#
loop_
_entity_poly.entity_id
_entity_poly.type
_entity_poly.pdbx_seq_one_letter_code
_entity_poly.pdbx_strand_id
1 'polypeptide(L)'
;MNDGEEKLSLSDCLTVLVDTYISLDLNSWQNIIGCFVAFLLNIILIIMRYLYVDRYSTIEYILLTFSILNVIYLWWWSYKIYHFFSQKKDEIPNNPNINLVGINLPWYTRNRLGYFIHQQYYELSYDEPYKEGQKVWEICIWNPNKFSLNLLCGFSPVQVGILMLMNKGTEIYSIILAGFLALQMYFYAEKFITLVRDKEIVFREIQREYDMKFVKPRLSRRKKNVETQTMSVEEMMKELLCIKSDYEHYKFPRKFDNPWVTNFGTT
;
A
#
# COMPACT_ATOMS: atom_id res chain seq x y z
N MET A 1 -28.17 -10.30 50.41
CA MET A 1 -27.32 -10.21 49.21
C MET A 1 -28.09 -9.37 48.22
N ASN A 2 -27.75 -8.09 48.14
CA ASN A 2 -28.43 -7.12 47.30
C ASN A 2 -27.56 -7.00 46.05
N ASP A 3 -27.97 -7.67 44.97
CA ASP A 3 -27.32 -7.56 43.67
C ASP A 3 -27.60 -6.16 43.13
N GLY A 4 -26.66 -5.26 43.40
CA GLY A 4 -26.66 -3.92 42.83
C GLY A 4 -26.39 -4.04 41.34
N GLU A 5 -27.43 -3.92 40.53
CA GLU A 5 -27.31 -3.57 39.12
C GLU A 5 -26.51 -2.27 39.01
N GLU A 6 -25.23 -2.41 38.72
CA GLU A 6 -24.31 -1.33 38.42
C GLU A 6 -24.83 -0.64 37.15
N LYS A 7 -25.61 0.43 37.32
CA LYS A 7 -26.09 1.27 36.23
C LYS A 7 -24.87 1.87 35.54
N LEU A 8 -24.42 1.20 34.48
CA LEU A 8 -23.39 1.68 33.58
C LEU A 8 -23.78 3.10 33.16
N SER A 9 -22.97 4.07 33.58
CA SER A 9 -23.21 5.48 33.30
C SER A 9 -23.29 5.69 31.79
N LEU A 10 -24.25 6.49 31.32
CA LEU A 10 -24.38 6.85 29.90
C LEU A 10 -23.07 7.45 29.35
N SER A 11 -22.30 8.10 30.23
CA SER A 11 -20.94 8.59 29.95
C SER A 11 -19.97 7.46 29.65
N ASP A 12 -19.99 6.37 30.42
CA ASP A 12 -19.10 5.22 30.24
C ASP A 12 -19.47 4.42 28.99
N CYS A 13 -20.76 4.35 28.65
CA CYS A 13 -21.21 3.78 27.39
C CYS A 13 -20.79 4.65 26.19
N LEU A 14 -20.86 5.98 26.33
CA LEU A 14 -20.40 6.93 25.31
C LEU A 14 -18.88 6.87 25.13
N THR A 15 -18.10 6.78 26.20
CA THR A 15 -16.64 6.67 26.08
C THR A 15 -16.25 5.35 25.46
N VAL A 16 -16.88 4.24 25.81
CA VAL A 16 -16.65 2.94 25.15
C VAL A 16 -17.06 2.98 23.69
N LEU A 17 -18.21 3.56 23.34
CA LEU A 17 -18.62 3.73 21.94
C LEU A 17 -17.65 4.62 21.18
N VAL A 18 -17.23 5.75 21.76
CA VAL A 18 -16.28 6.69 21.15
C VAL A 18 -14.92 6.04 20.97
N ASP A 19 -14.42 5.26 21.93
CA ASP A 19 -13.11 4.60 21.85
C ASP A 19 -13.13 3.40 20.88
N THR A 20 -14.25 2.68 20.82
CA THR A 20 -14.51 1.63 19.81
C THR A 20 -14.71 2.23 18.41
N TYR A 21 -15.19 3.47 18.31
CA TYR A 21 -15.44 4.16 17.05
C TYR A 21 -14.23 4.95 16.54
N ILE A 22 -13.38 5.47 17.44
CA ILE A 22 -12.13 6.16 17.10
C ILE A 22 -11.05 5.16 16.67
N SER A 23 -11.09 3.92 17.17
CA SER A 23 -10.18 2.85 16.72
C SER A 23 -10.46 2.32 15.31
N LEU A 24 -11.47 2.84 14.59
CA LEU A 24 -11.67 2.56 13.17
C LEU A 24 -10.50 3.12 12.36
N ASP A 25 -9.82 2.25 11.60
CA ASP A 25 -8.81 2.61 10.60
C ASP A 25 -9.33 3.73 9.67
N LEU A 26 -8.46 4.66 9.26
CA LEU A 26 -8.79 5.81 8.38
C LEU A 26 -9.53 5.37 7.11
N ASN A 27 -9.19 4.17 6.63
CA ASN A 27 -9.84 3.50 5.52
C ASN A 27 -11.33 3.18 5.74
N SER A 28 -11.67 2.73 6.95
CA SER A 28 -13.04 2.38 7.32
C SER A 28 -13.90 3.64 7.42
N TRP A 29 -13.33 4.73 7.93
CA TRP A 29 -13.97 6.04 7.94
C TRP A 29 -14.26 6.57 6.54
N GLN A 30 -13.29 6.50 5.63
CA GLN A 30 -13.51 6.87 4.22
C GLN A 30 -14.64 6.07 3.58
N ASN A 31 -14.77 4.79 3.94
CA ASN A 31 -15.83 3.94 3.43
C ASN A 31 -17.22 4.39 3.91
N ILE A 32 -17.38 4.58 5.22
CA ILE A 32 -18.65 4.98 5.85
C ILE A 32 -19.08 6.35 5.33
N ILE A 33 -18.16 7.32 5.33
CA ILE A 33 -18.44 8.67 4.86
C ILE A 33 -18.81 8.65 3.37
N GLY A 34 -18.13 7.86 2.54
CA GLY A 34 -18.45 7.71 1.12
C GLY A 34 -19.87 7.21 0.89
N CYS A 35 -20.28 6.15 1.59
CA CYS A 35 -21.65 5.61 1.49
C CYS A 35 -22.70 6.59 2.01
N PHE A 36 -22.43 7.27 3.13
CA PHE A 36 -23.34 8.25 3.72
C PHE A 36 -23.55 9.45 2.78
N VAL A 37 -22.47 9.99 2.23
CA VAL A 37 -22.54 11.10 1.26
C VAL A 37 -23.32 10.67 0.02
N ALA A 38 -23.05 9.49 -0.54
CA ALA A 38 -23.79 8.98 -1.70
C ALA A 38 -25.30 8.83 -1.40
N PHE A 39 -25.65 8.34 -0.22
CA PHE A 39 -27.06 8.24 0.22
C PHE A 39 -27.72 9.61 0.31
N LEU A 40 -27.06 10.59 0.94
CA LEU A 40 -27.57 11.96 1.03
C LEU A 40 -27.75 12.61 -0.35
N LEU A 41 -26.79 12.44 -1.27
CA LEU A 41 -26.89 12.98 -2.63
C LEU A 41 -28.07 12.36 -3.40
N ASN A 42 -28.32 11.06 -3.24
CA ASN A 42 -29.49 10.41 -3.82
C ASN A 42 -30.81 10.92 -3.21
N ILE A 43 -30.87 11.11 -1.89
CA ILE A 43 -32.06 11.70 -1.24
C ILE A 43 -32.32 13.11 -1.78
N ILE A 44 -31.29 13.95 -1.86
CA ILE A 44 -31.41 15.30 -2.41
C ILE A 44 -31.93 15.23 -3.85
N LEU A 45 -31.39 14.34 -4.68
CA LEU A 45 -31.84 14.17 -6.05
C LEU A 45 -33.33 13.75 -6.13
N ILE A 46 -33.75 12.80 -5.30
CA ILE A 46 -35.15 12.35 -5.23
C ILE A 46 -36.08 13.48 -4.77
N ILE A 47 -35.70 14.23 -3.74
CA ILE A 47 -36.48 15.38 -3.24
C ILE A 47 -36.60 16.47 -4.31
N MET A 48 -35.50 16.80 -5.00
CA MET A 48 -35.51 17.78 -6.07
C MET A 48 -36.42 17.34 -7.22
N ARG A 49 -36.37 16.05 -7.57
CA ARG A 49 -37.24 15.49 -8.59
C ARG A 49 -38.71 15.50 -8.19
N TYR A 50 -39.00 15.23 -6.92
CA TYR A 50 -40.35 15.31 -6.38
C TYR A 50 -40.90 16.75 -6.39
N LEU A 51 -40.06 17.74 -6.06
CA LEU A 51 -40.45 19.15 -6.02
C LEU A 51 -40.61 19.77 -7.42
N TYR A 52 -39.77 19.37 -8.38
CA TYR A 52 -39.73 19.91 -9.74
C TYR A 52 -40.02 18.82 -10.79
N VAL A 53 -41.26 18.34 -10.81
CA VAL A 53 -41.70 17.24 -11.70
C VAL A 53 -41.53 17.59 -13.19
N ASP A 54 -41.84 18.83 -13.58
CA ASP A 54 -41.92 19.23 -15.00
C ASP A 54 -40.63 19.88 -15.55
N ARG A 55 -39.67 20.27 -14.70
CA ARG A 55 -38.44 20.97 -15.13
C ARG A 55 -37.21 20.47 -14.41
N TYR A 56 -36.12 20.32 -15.16
CA TYR A 56 -34.81 20.04 -14.59
C TYR A 56 -34.29 21.23 -13.78
N SER A 57 -33.92 20.98 -12.54
CA SER A 57 -33.34 21.99 -11.65
C SER A 57 -31.86 22.22 -11.97
N THR A 58 -31.34 23.42 -11.72
CA THR A 58 -29.89 23.69 -11.82
C THR A 58 -29.08 22.78 -10.90
N ILE A 59 -29.65 22.41 -9.75
CA ILE A 59 -29.05 21.49 -8.77
C ILE A 59 -28.86 20.09 -9.37
N GLU A 60 -29.83 19.61 -10.16
CA GLU A 60 -29.73 18.31 -10.85
C GLU A 60 -28.54 18.28 -11.82
N TYR A 61 -28.36 19.33 -12.62
CA TYR A 61 -27.19 19.45 -13.51
C TYR A 61 -25.87 19.54 -12.74
N ILE A 62 -25.84 20.24 -11.60
CA ILE A 62 -24.65 20.30 -10.73
C ILE A 62 -24.31 18.91 -10.17
N LEU A 63 -25.33 18.17 -9.73
CA LEU A 63 -25.17 16.80 -9.24
C LEU A 63 -24.69 15.85 -10.34
N LEU A 64 -25.22 15.99 -11.57
CA LEU A 64 -24.75 15.22 -12.72
C LEU A 64 -23.29 15.52 -13.04
N THR A 65 -22.92 16.81 -13.13
CA THR A 65 -21.52 17.20 -13.40
C THR A 65 -20.59 16.70 -12.32
N PHE A 66 -20.99 16.76 -11.04
CA PHE A 66 -20.22 16.20 -9.93
C PHE A 66 -20.00 14.68 -10.07
N SER A 67 -21.03 13.92 -10.45
CA SER A 67 -20.90 12.47 -10.69
C SER A 67 -19.94 12.15 -11.85
N ILE A 68 -19.98 12.94 -12.92
CA ILE A 68 -19.09 12.81 -14.07
C ILE A 68 -17.64 13.14 -13.67
N LEU A 69 -17.44 14.21 -12.90
CA LEU A 69 -16.12 14.59 -12.40
C LEU A 69 -15.52 13.49 -11.51
N ASN A 70 -16.34 12.80 -10.70
CA ASN A 70 -15.87 11.67 -9.89
C ASN A 70 -15.40 10.50 -10.77
N VAL A 71 -16.13 10.19 -11.85
CA VAL A 71 -15.69 9.17 -12.83
C VAL A 71 -14.37 9.57 -13.49
N ILE A 72 -14.27 10.82 -13.94
CA ILE A 72 -13.04 11.34 -14.58
C ILE A 72 -11.87 11.25 -13.60
N TYR A 73 -12.06 11.64 -12.35
CA TYR A 73 -11.05 11.55 -11.30
C TYR A 73 -10.55 10.11 -11.09
N LEU A 74 -11.48 9.16 -10.99
CA LEU A 74 -11.13 7.74 -10.80
C LEU A 74 -10.42 7.15 -12.02
N TRP A 75 -10.80 7.55 -13.22
CA TRP A 75 -10.28 6.95 -14.45
C TRP A 75 -8.98 7.57 -14.95
N TRP A 76 -8.76 8.87 -14.68
CA TRP A 76 -7.60 9.59 -15.19
C TRP A 76 -6.51 9.80 -14.14
N TRP A 77 -6.89 10.05 -12.88
CA TRP A 77 -5.95 10.54 -11.87
C TRP A 77 -5.51 9.47 -10.88
N SER A 78 -6.32 8.42 -10.69
CA SER A 78 -6.10 7.43 -9.62
C SER A 78 -5.13 6.32 -10.03
N TYR A 79 -3.91 6.66 -10.43
CA TYR A 79 -2.85 5.68 -10.73
C TYR A 79 -1.64 5.88 -9.83
N LYS A 80 -1.01 4.77 -9.46
CA LYS A 80 0.23 4.73 -8.71
C LYS A 80 1.28 3.96 -9.49
N ILE A 81 2.46 4.55 -9.57
CA ILE A 81 3.60 4.04 -10.32
C ILE A 81 4.51 3.25 -9.38
N TYR A 82 4.96 2.08 -9.83
CA TYR A 82 5.94 1.25 -9.14
C TYR A 82 7.08 0.90 -10.08
N HIS A 83 8.30 0.88 -9.54
CA HIS A 83 9.53 0.61 -10.28
C HIS A 83 10.18 -0.70 -9.78
N PHE A 84 10.61 -1.54 -10.70
CA PHE A 84 11.29 -2.81 -10.41
C PHE A 84 12.77 -2.72 -10.78
N PHE A 85 13.64 -2.78 -9.79
CA PHE A 85 15.09 -2.61 -9.95
C PHE A 85 15.84 -3.93 -10.12
N SER A 86 15.27 -5.04 -9.69
CA SER A 86 15.97 -6.32 -9.56
C SER A 86 15.65 -7.31 -10.68
N GLN A 87 14.67 -6.99 -11.52
CA GLN A 87 14.26 -7.83 -12.64
C GLN A 87 15.29 -7.76 -13.78
N LYS A 88 15.63 -8.91 -14.37
CA LYS A 88 16.52 -8.97 -15.53
C LYS A 88 15.87 -8.26 -16.72
N LYS A 89 16.67 -7.47 -17.46
CA LYS A 89 16.18 -6.68 -18.60
C LYS A 89 15.76 -7.55 -19.80
N ASP A 90 16.30 -8.77 -19.89
CA ASP A 90 16.11 -9.66 -21.02
C ASP A 90 14.82 -10.49 -20.93
N GLU A 91 14.19 -10.55 -19.75
CA GLU A 91 12.93 -11.25 -19.53
C GLU A 91 11.77 -10.26 -19.69
N ILE A 92 11.14 -10.23 -20.87
CA ILE A 92 9.96 -9.41 -21.12
C ILE A 92 8.79 -9.97 -20.29
N PRO A 93 8.25 -9.22 -19.32
CA PRO A 93 7.14 -9.69 -18.52
C PRO A 93 5.87 -9.74 -19.39
N ASN A 94 5.12 -10.84 -19.29
CA ASN A 94 3.87 -11.06 -20.02
C ASN A 94 2.68 -10.29 -19.40
N ASN A 95 2.81 -8.98 -19.19
CA ASN A 95 1.72 -8.11 -18.74
C ASN A 95 1.70 -6.80 -19.56
N PRO A 96 0.59 -6.46 -20.23
CA PRO A 96 0.47 -5.23 -21.01
C PRO A 96 0.61 -3.93 -20.19
N ASN A 97 0.43 -3.97 -18.86
CA ASN A 97 0.56 -2.80 -17.98
C ASN A 97 2.00 -2.49 -17.55
N ILE A 98 2.97 -3.33 -17.95
CA ILE A 98 4.37 -3.16 -17.61
C ILE A 98 5.10 -2.53 -18.80
N ASN A 99 5.79 -1.42 -18.56
CA ASN A 99 6.56 -0.70 -19.56
C ASN A 99 8.03 -0.62 -19.13
N LEU A 100 8.96 -0.63 -20.08
CA LEU A 100 10.37 -0.42 -19.80
C LEU A 100 10.68 1.08 -19.92
N VAL A 101 11.08 1.71 -18.82
CA VAL A 101 11.22 3.16 -18.71
C VAL A 101 12.60 3.52 -18.15
N GLY A 102 13.20 4.62 -18.63
CA GLY A 102 14.51 5.10 -18.18
C GLY A 102 14.42 5.89 -16.87
N ILE A 103 15.36 5.67 -15.93
CA ILE A 103 15.35 6.37 -14.63
C ILE A 103 15.47 7.90 -14.73
N ASN A 104 16.17 8.42 -15.75
CA ASN A 104 16.51 9.85 -15.87
C ASN A 104 15.48 10.69 -16.66
N LEU A 105 14.22 10.24 -16.70
CA LEU A 105 13.18 10.88 -17.47
C LEU A 105 12.54 12.06 -16.72
N PRO A 106 12.41 13.26 -17.33
CA PRO A 106 11.77 14.42 -16.70
C PRO A 106 10.30 14.17 -16.33
N TRP A 107 9.76 14.91 -15.36
CA TRP A 107 8.41 14.69 -14.83
C TRP A 107 7.28 14.71 -15.87
N TYR A 108 7.41 15.48 -16.96
CA TYR A 108 6.39 15.58 -18.00
C TYR A 108 6.32 14.35 -18.92
N THR A 109 7.35 13.52 -18.92
CA THR A 109 7.45 12.30 -19.74
C THR A 109 6.69 11.11 -19.14
N ARG A 110 6.13 11.28 -17.93
CA ARG A 110 5.43 10.22 -17.18
C ARG A 110 4.10 9.81 -17.81
N ASN A 111 3.47 10.67 -18.60
CA ASN A 111 2.29 10.29 -19.36
C ASN A 111 2.72 9.68 -20.70
N ARG A 112 1.97 8.69 -21.24
CA ARG A 112 2.28 8.06 -22.54
C ARG A 112 2.58 9.07 -23.64
N LEU A 113 1.76 10.12 -23.76
CA LEU A 113 1.99 11.20 -24.75
C LEU A 113 3.27 11.98 -24.46
N GLY A 114 3.54 12.30 -23.20
CA GLY A 114 4.77 12.99 -22.79
C GLY A 114 6.02 12.17 -23.09
N TYR A 115 5.95 10.84 -22.90
CA TYR A 115 7.03 9.92 -23.27
C TYR A 115 7.29 9.93 -24.78
N PHE A 116 6.23 9.80 -25.60
CA PHE A 116 6.37 9.86 -27.06
C PHE A 116 6.94 11.19 -27.56
N ILE A 117 6.45 12.31 -27.02
CA ILE A 117 6.98 13.65 -27.35
C ILE A 117 8.44 13.74 -26.94
N HIS A 118 8.79 13.31 -25.74
CA HIS A 118 10.17 13.35 -25.27
C HIS A 118 11.11 12.53 -26.14
N GLN A 119 10.70 11.31 -26.50
CA GLN A 119 11.48 10.45 -27.39
C GLN A 119 11.71 11.14 -28.74
N GLN A 120 10.66 11.65 -29.38
CA GLN A 120 10.76 12.29 -30.69
C GLN A 120 11.62 13.57 -30.67
N TYR A 121 11.47 14.43 -29.67
CA TYR A 121 12.15 15.73 -29.62
C TYR A 121 13.60 15.65 -29.14
N TYR A 122 13.91 14.75 -28.19
CA TYR A 122 15.29 14.58 -27.70
C TYR A 122 16.18 13.82 -28.67
N GLU A 123 15.65 12.84 -29.42
CA GLU A 123 16.39 12.16 -30.50
C GLU A 123 16.80 13.13 -31.63
N LEU A 124 16.07 14.23 -31.83
CA LEU A 124 16.35 15.24 -32.86
C LEU A 124 17.31 16.36 -32.42
N SER A 125 17.51 16.57 -31.12
CA SER A 125 18.13 17.81 -30.58
C SER A 125 19.55 17.67 -30.04
N TYR A 126 20.10 16.46 -29.88
CA TYR A 126 21.44 16.23 -29.29
C TYR A 126 22.30 15.25 -30.12
N ASP A 127 23.55 15.64 -30.42
CA ASP A 127 24.54 14.87 -31.20
C ASP A 127 25.22 13.72 -30.40
N GLU A 128 25.06 13.67 -29.07
CA GLU A 128 25.48 12.50 -28.29
C GLU A 128 24.33 11.49 -28.20
N PRO A 129 24.51 10.22 -28.57
CA PRO A 129 23.51 9.21 -28.31
C PRO A 129 23.26 9.18 -26.80
N TYR A 130 22.00 9.42 -26.40
CA TYR A 130 21.55 9.31 -25.01
C TYR A 130 22.16 8.04 -24.41
N LYS A 131 23.16 8.22 -23.52
CA LYS A 131 23.75 7.09 -22.78
C LYS A 131 22.58 6.41 -22.11
N GLU A 132 22.25 5.18 -22.53
CA GLU A 132 21.07 4.47 -22.05
C GLU A 132 21.05 4.56 -20.52
N GLY A 133 20.23 5.47 -20.01
CA GLY A 133 19.98 5.57 -18.58
C GLY A 133 19.54 4.19 -18.12
N GLN A 134 19.87 3.83 -16.89
CA GLN A 134 19.48 2.53 -16.36
C GLN A 134 17.97 2.33 -16.58
N LYS A 135 17.62 1.44 -17.53
CA LYS A 135 16.24 1.10 -17.86
C LYS A 135 15.69 0.22 -16.74
N VAL A 136 14.50 0.57 -16.28
CA VAL A 136 13.79 -0.05 -15.17
C VAL A 136 12.38 -0.39 -15.63
N TRP A 137 11.87 -1.53 -15.19
CA TRP A 137 10.49 -1.88 -15.47
C TRP A 137 9.57 -1.05 -14.57
N GLU A 138 8.60 -0.38 -15.19
CA GLU A 138 7.57 0.43 -14.55
C GLU A 138 6.22 -0.26 -14.70
N ILE A 139 5.44 -0.30 -13.63
CA ILE A 139 4.03 -0.71 -13.67
C ILE A 139 3.13 0.40 -13.12
N CYS A 140 2.09 0.73 -13.88
CA CYS A 140 1.06 1.68 -13.49
C CYS A 140 -0.13 0.91 -12.92
N ILE A 141 -0.33 0.97 -11.61
CA ILE A 141 -1.44 0.30 -10.93
C ILE A 141 -2.56 1.32 -10.68
N TRP A 142 -3.80 0.92 -10.98
CA TRP A 142 -4.96 1.71 -10.59
C TRP A 142 -5.13 1.71 -9.06
N ASN A 143 -5.07 2.87 -8.41
CA ASN A 143 -5.16 2.99 -6.95
C ASN A 143 -6.23 4.02 -6.55
N PRO A 144 -7.52 3.67 -6.67
CA PRO A 144 -8.62 4.58 -6.35
C PRO A 144 -8.73 4.82 -4.85
N ASN A 145 -9.11 6.05 -4.50
CA ASN A 145 -9.49 6.38 -3.12
C ASN A 145 -10.79 5.66 -2.75
N LYS A 146 -10.85 5.07 -1.55
CA LYS A 146 -12.01 4.32 -1.04
C LYS A 146 -13.28 5.17 -1.00
N PHE A 147 -13.15 6.43 -0.58
CA PHE A 147 -14.24 7.39 -0.58
C PHE A 147 -14.83 7.59 -1.99
N SER A 148 -13.98 7.93 -2.98
CA SER A 148 -14.42 8.19 -4.36
C SER A 148 -15.03 6.96 -5.02
N LEU A 149 -14.51 5.77 -4.70
CA LEU A 149 -15.01 4.49 -5.19
C LEU A 149 -16.41 4.19 -4.62
N ASN A 150 -16.62 4.36 -3.31
CA ASN A 150 -17.94 4.19 -2.71
C ASN A 150 -18.94 5.24 -3.23
N LEU A 151 -18.48 6.48 -3.42
CA LEU A 151 -19.30 7.53 -4.00
C LEU A 151 -19.69 7.18 -5.44
N LEU A 152 -18.80 6.59 -6.24
CA LEU A 152 -19.13 6.12 -7.58
C LEU A 152 -20.14 4.97 -7.57
N CYS A 153 -19.97 4.00 -6.67
CA CYS A 153 -20.88 2.86 -6.54
C CYS A 153 -22.29 3.29 -6.12
N GLY A 154 -22.41 4.25 -5.20
CA GLY A 154 -23.72 4.74 -4.74
C GLY A 154 -24.31 5.87 -5.58
N PHE A 155 -23.47 6.62 -6.31
CA PHE A 155 -23.87 7.80 -7.06
C PHE A 155 -23.18 7.84 -8.44
N SER A 156 -23.62 6.92 -9.30
CA SER A 156 -23.13 6.80 -10.68
C SER A 156 -23.81 7.82 -11.62
N PRO A 157 -23.10 8.42 -12.60
CA PRO A 157 -23.71 9.31 -13.59
C PRO A 157 -24.83 8.63 -14.39
N VAL A 158 -24.74 7.32 -14.65
CA VAL A 158 -25.80 6.58 -15.36
C VAL A 158 -27.05 6.46 -14.50
N GLN A 159 -26.90 6.22 -13.19
CA GLN A 159 -28.01 6.17 -12.24
C GLN A 159 -28.71 7.53 -12.13
N VAL A 160 -27.94 8.62 -12.06
CA VAL A 160 -28.47 9.99 -12.07
C VAL A 160 -29.23 10.25 -13.37
N GLY A 161 -28.67 9.84 -14.51
CA GLY A 161 -29.33 9.92 -15.82
C GLY A 161 -30.66 9.17 -15.87
N ILE A 162 -30.72 7.95 -15.34
CA ILE A 162 -31.97 7.16 -15.24
C ILE A 162 -33.02 7.93 -14.44
N LEU A 163 -32.65 8.48 -13.28
CA LEU A 163 -33.57 9.20 -12.41
C LEU A 163 -34.07 10.51 -13.04
N MET A 164 -33.21 11.23 -13.77
CA MET A 164 -33.60 12.43 -14.53
C MET A 164 -34.60 12.11 -15.65
N LEU A 165 -34.40 10.99 -16.36
CA LEU A 165 -35.25 10.60 -17.48
C LEU A 165 -36.49 9.82 -17.04
N MET A 166 -36.70 9.58 -15.75
CA MET A 166 -37.90 8.90 -15.23
C MET A 166 -39.08 9.90 -15.21
N ASN A 167 -39.70 10.11 -16.38
CA ASN A 167 -40.93 10.88 -16.59
C ASN A 167 -41.89 10.06 -17.47
N LYS A 168 -43.17 10.45 -17.47
CA LYS A 168 -44.18 9.80 -18.32
C LYS A 168 -43.82 10.01 -19.80
N GLY A 169 -43.61 8.92 -20.55
CA GLY A 169 -43.31 8.95 -21.99
C GLY A 169 -41.84 8.76 -22.38
N THR A 170 -40.91 8.65 -21.43
CA THR A 170 -39.46 8.44 -21.69
C THR A 170 -38.97 7.04 -21.31
N GLU A 171 -39.87 6.08 -21.17
CA GLU A 171 -39.60 4.69 -20.75
C GLU A 171 -38.59 3.96 -21.66
N ILE A 172 -38.61 4.26 -22.95
CA ILE A 172 -37.66 3.66 -23.91
C ILE A 172 -36.22 4.12 -23.59
N TYR A 173 -36.03 5.39 -23.24
CA TYR A 173 -34.71 5.92 -22.91
C TYR A 173 -34.19 5.38 -21.57
N SER A 174 -35.07 5.14 -20.58
CA SER A 174 -34.66 4.54 -19.30
C SER A 174 -34.22 3.09 -19.46
N ILE A 175 -34.84 2.33 -20.38
CA ILE A 175 -34.41 0.96 -20.73
C ILE A 175 -33.01 0.99 -21.38
N ILE A 176 -32.76 1.92 -22.31
CA ILE A 176 -31.44 2.09 -22.94
C ILE A 176 -30.38 2.42 -21.88
N LEU A 177 -30.68 3.36 -20.97
CA LEU A 177 -29.79 3.72 -19.88
C LEU A 177 -29.56 2.58 -18.88
N ALA A 178 -30.54 1.72 -18.63
CA ALA A 178 -30.35 0.50 -17.84
C ALA A 178 -29.37 -0.47 -18.52
N GLY A 179 -29.40 -0.56 -19.85
CA GLY A 179 -28.38 -1.27 -20.64
C GLY A 179 -26.98 -0.67 -20.45
N PHE A 180 -26.87 0.66 -20.47
CA PHE A 180 -25.59 1.35 -20.17
C PHE A 180 -25.11 1.10 -18.74
N LEU A 181 -26.01 0.97 -17.76
CA LEU A 181 -25.65 0.64 -16.38
C LEU A 181 -25.04 -0.76 -16.29
N ALA A 182 -25.62 -1.74 -16.99
CA ALA A 182 -25.06 -3.09 -17.06
C ALA A 182 -23.67 -3.09 -17.71
N LEU A 183 -23.49 -2.36 -18.81
CA LEU A 183 -22.21 -2.20 -19.48
C LEU A 183 -21.17 -1.52 -18.57
N GLN A 184 -21.57 -0.48 -17.84
CA GLN A 184 -20.74 0.21 -16.86
C GLN A 184 -20.25 -0.75 -15.77
N MET A 185 -21.14 -1.59 -15.22
CA MET A 185 -20.77 -2.58 -14.21
C MET A 185 -19.78 -3.61 -14.73
N TYR A 186 -19.96 -4.06 -15.98
CA TYR A 186 -19.01 -4.97 -16.64
C TYR A 186 -17.61 -4.35 -16.73
N PHE A 187 -17.50 -3.10 -17.20
CA PHE A 187 -16.21 -2.40 -17.26
C PHE A 187 -15.55 -2.25 -15.88
N TYR A 188 -16.34 -2.02 -14.83
CA TYR A 188 -15.81 -1.98 -13.47
C TYR A 188 -15.29 -3.33 -13.02
N ALA A 189 -16.03 -4.41 -13.24
CA ALA A 189 -15.59 -5.75 -12.89
C ALA A 189 -14.25 -6.09 -13.55
N GLU A 190 -14.12 -5.86 -14.86
CA GLU A 190 -12.88 -6.09 -15.61
C GLU A 190 -11.70 -5.26 -15.07
N LYS A 191 -11.94 -4.00 -14.72
CA LYS A 191 -10.92 -3.13 -14.11
C LYS A 191 -10.51 -3.60 -12.72
N PHE A 192 -11.43 -4.07 -11.89
CA PHE A 192 -11.12 -4.63 -10.58
C PHE A 192 -10.32 -5.94 -10.70
N ILE A 193 -10.67 -6.82 -11.64
CA ILE A 193 -9.92 -8.05 -11.89
C ILE A 193 -8.49 -7.72 -12.33
N THR A 194 -8.33 -6.74 -13.23
CA THR A 194 -7.01 -6.26 -13.66
C THR A 194 -6.21 -5.69 -12.49
N LEU A 195 -6.84 -4.90 -11.62
CA LEU A 195 -6.21 -4.35 -10.43
C LEU A 195 -5.70 -5.43 -9.47
N VAL A 196 -6.50 -6.46 -9.20
CA VAL A 196 -6.08 -7.57 -8.33
C VAL A 196 -4.87 -8.27 -8.92
N ARG A 197 -4.90 -8.58 -10.21
CA ARG A 197 -3.78 -9.21 -10.94
C ARG A 197 -2.50 -8.36 -10.86
N ASP A 198 -2.61 -7.05 -11.06
CA ASP A 198 -1.46 -6.14 -10.99
C ASP A 198 -0.89 -6.04 -9.57
N LYS A 199 -1.74 -6.03 -8.54
CA LYS A 199 -1.30 -6.05 -7.13
C LYS A 199 -0.54 -7.32 -6.77
N GLU A 200 -1.00 -8.48 -7.25
CA GLU A 200 -0.31 -9.76 -7.02
C GLU A 200 1.09 -9.77 -7.65
N ILE A 201 1.23 -9.23 -8.86
CA ILE A 201 2.53 -9.11 -9.55
C ILE A 201 3.48 -8.22 -8.74
N VAL A 202 2.99 -7.07 -8.28
CA VAL A 202 3.79 -6.12 -7.51
C VAL A 202 4.20 -6.70 -6.17
N PHE A 203 3.30 -7.39 -5.47
CA PHE A 203 3.64 -8.07 -4.22
C PHE A 203 4.71 -9.15 -4.42
N ARG A 204 4.56 -9.96 -5.46
CA ARG A 204 5.54 -10.99 -5.83
C ARG A 204 6.91 -10.39 -6.10
N GLU A 205 6.97 -9.29 -6.85
CA GLU A 205 8.25 -8.67 -7.20
C GLU A 205 8.87 -7.96 -5.99
N ILE A 206 8.08 -7.28 -5.15
CA ILE A 206 8.58 -6.69 -3.89
C ILE A 206 9.21 -7.76 -3.00
N GLN A 207 8.54 -8.91 -2.84
CA GLN A 207 9.07 -10.02 -2.04
C GLN A 207 10.39 -10.52 -2.64
N ARG A 208 10.45 -10.69 -3.96
CA ARG A 208 11.65 -11.12 -4.67
C ARG A 208 12.81 -10.14 -4.50
N GLU A 209 12.55 -8.84 -4.64
CA GLU A 209 13.54 -7.78 -4.42
C GLU A 209 14.05 -7.79 -2.98
N TYR A 210 13.13 -7.92 -2.01
CA TYR A 210 13.47 -7.98 -0.60
C TYR A 210 14.39 -9.17 -0.30
N ASP A 211 14.03 -10.35 -0.82
CA ASP A 211 14.82 -11.56 -0.64
C ASP A 211 16.21 -11.43 -1.25
N MET A 212 16.32 -10.84 -2.44
CA MET A 212 17.61 -10.65 -3.11
C MET A 212 18.49 -9.58 -2.44
N LYS A 213 17.91 -8.45 -2.02
CA LYS A 213 18.67 -7.31 -1.47
C LYS A 213 18.99 -7.47 0.01
N PHE A 214 18.07 -8.01 0.81
CA PHE A 214 18.21 -8.02 2.27
C PHE A 214 18.40 -9.41 2.86
N VAL A 215 17.72 -10.43 2.33
CA VAL A 215 17.74 -11.77 2.93
C VAL A 215 18.97 -12.55 2.50
N LYS A 216 19.16 -12.80 1.20
CA LYS A 216 20.26 -13.62 0.66
C LYS A 216 21.64 -13.15 1.14
N PRO A 217 22.00 -11.84 1.11
CA PRO A 217 23.33 -11.40 1.54
C PRO A 217 23.61 -11.66 3.02
N ARG A 218 22.57 -11.66 3.87
CA ARG A 218 22.69 -11.92 5.31
C ARG A 218 22.76 -13.41 5.63
N LEU A 219 22.03 -14.24 4.88
CA LEU A 219 22.03 -15.70 5.06
C LEU A 219 23.28 -16.37 4.48
N SER A 220 23.75 -15.94 3.31
CA SER A 220 24.88 -16.58 2.60
C SER A 220 26.22 -15.88 2.84
N ARG A 221 26.43 -15.29 4.02
CA ARG A 221 27.72 -14.68 4.37
C ARG A 221 28.72 -15.80 4.70
N ARG A 222 29.75 -15.96 3.86
CA ARG A 222 30.87 -16.86 4.17
C ARG A 222 31.53 -16.40 5.47
N LYS A 223 31.36 -17.19 6.54
CA LYS A 223 32.08 -17.01 7.80
C LYS A 223 33.38 -17.80 7.71
N LYS A 224 34.51 -17.18 8.03
CA LYS A 224 35.77 -17.90 8.22
C LYS A 224 35.67 -18.62 9.56
N ASN A 225 35.87 -19.94 9.56
CA ASN A 225 36.08 -20.68 10.81
C ASN A 225 37.41 -20.19 11.38
N VAL A 226 37.35 -19.48 12.50
CA VAL A 226 38.54 -19.09 13.27
C VAL A 226 38.68 -20.14 14.35
N GLU A 227 39.54 -21.12 14.10
CA GLU A 227 39.99 -22.04 15.14
C GLU A 227 41.09 -21.34 15.91
N THR A 228 40.83 -21.02 17.18
CA THR A 228 41.86 -20.52 18.09
C THR A 228 42.62 -21.72 18.61
N GLN A 229 43.81 -21.97 18.07
CA GLN A 229 44.75 -22.91 18.68
C GLN A 229 45.27 -22.27 19.96
N THR A 230 44.86 -22.81 21.11
CA THR A 230 45.54 -22.54 22.38
C THR A 230 46.82 -23.38 22.41
N MET A 231 47.93 -22.78 22.85
CA MET A 231 49.15 -23.52 23.17
C MET A 231 48.85 -24.70 24.10
N SER A 232 49.65 -25.76 23.98
CA SER A 232 49.59 -26.91 24.90
C SER A 232 49.59 -26.39 26.33
N VAL A 233 48.73 -26.97 27.18
CA VAL A 233 48.61 -26.60 28.60
C VAL A 233 49.99 -26.61 29.27
N GLU A 234 50.90 -27.48 28.84
CA GLU A 234 52.28 -27.57 29.34
C GLU A 234 53.12 -26.34 29.02
N GLU A 235 53.02 -25.77 27.81
CA GLU A 235 53.76 -24.55 27.42
C GLU A 235 53.20 -23.32 28.14
N MET A 236 51.87 -23.26 28.29
CA MET A 236 51.19 -22.20 29.06
C MET A 236 51.58 -22.23 30.53
N MET A 237 51.67 -23.43 31.13
CA MET A 237 52.17 -23.59 32.50
C MET A 237 53.63 -23.17 32.62
N LYS A 238 54.47 -23.45 31.62
CA LYS A 238 55.90 -23.08 31.64
C LYS A 238 56.10 -21.56 31.58
N GLU A 239 55.33 -20.85 30.75
CA GLU A 239 55.35 -19.38 30.74
C GLU A 239 54.80 -18.76 32.03
N LEU A 240 53.72 -19.32 32.59
CA LEU A 240 53.15 -18.85 33.87
C LEU A 240 54.08 -19.12 35.07
N LEU A 241 54.87 -20.19 35.04
CA LEU A 241 55.87 -20.53 36.07
C LEU A 241 57.09 -19.59 36.02
N CYS A 242 57.46 -19.06 34.85
CA CYS A 242 58.56 -18.10 34.73
C CYS A 242 58.24 -16.70 35.27
N ILE A 243 56.97 -16.37 35.52
CA ILE A 243 56.52 -15.02 35.94
C ILE A 243 56.37 -14.88 37.47
N LYS A 244 56.59 -15.93 38.27
CA LYS A 244 55.92 -16.02 39.57
C LYS A 244 56.81 -16.37 40.77
N SER A 245 57.78 -15.51 41.11
CA SER A 245 58.44 -15.47 42.44
C SER A 245 57.49 -14.99 43.57
N ASP A 246 56.48 -14.18 43.22
CA ASP A 246 55.51 -13.50 44.10
C ASP A 246 54.50 -14.25 45.01
N TYR A 247 54.31 -15.57 44.89
CA TYR A 247 52.96 -16.13 45.15
C TYR A 247 52.93 -17.43 45.94
N GLU A 248 53.36 -17.37 47.20
CA GLU A 248 53.02 -18.39 48.20
C GLU A 248 51.57 -18.29 48.70
N HIS A 249 50.82 -17.22 48.35
CA HIS A 249 49.50 -16.94 48.94
C HIS A 249 48.28 -17.39 48.11
N TYR A 250 48.45 -17.95 46.90
CA TYR A 250 47.34 -18.33 46.03
C TYR A 250 47.42 -19.80 45.61
N LYS A 251 46.37 -20.58 45.90
CA LYS A 251 46.21 -21.97 45.44
C LYS A 251 45.21 -22.03 44.29
N PHE A 252 45.46 -22.91 43.33
CA PHE A 252 44.51 -23.16 42.24
C PHE A 252 43.24 -23.82 42.79
N PRO A 253 42.05 -23.39 42.32
CA PRO A 253 40.80 -23.98 42.75
C PRO A 253 40.70 -25.42 42.26
N ARG A 254 40.41 -26.33 43.19
CA ARG A 254 40.13 -27.74 42.90
C ARG A 254 38.65 -27.90 42.55
N LYS A 255 38.32 -29.03 41.93
CA LYS A 255 36.94 -29.39 41.52
C LYS A 255 35.90 -29.29 42.65
N PHE A 256 36.33 -29.37 43.91
CA PHE A 256 35.47 -29.33 45.09
C PHE A 256 35.44 -27.97 45.80
N ASP A 257 36.21 -26.99 45.33
CA ASP A 257 36.20 -25.66 45.93
C ASP A 257 34.94 -24.91 45.47
N ASN A 258 34.13 -24.43 46.42
CA ASN A 258 32.86 -23.77 46.12
C ASN A 258 33.14 -22.33 45.63
N PRO A 259 32.79 -21.99 44.37
CA PRO A 259 33.13 -20.69 43.77
C PRO A 259 32.34 -19.51 44.34
N TRP A 260 31.30 -19.76 45.15
CA TRP A 260 30.42 -18.73 45.69
C TRP A 260 30.75 -18.32 47.13
N VAL A 261 31.77 -18.93 47.73
CA VAL A 261 32.23 -18.60 49.08
C VAL A 261 33.38 -17.61 48.99
N THR A 262 33.20 -16.40 49.50
CA THR A 262 34.28 -15.43 49.64
C THR A 262 35.12 -15.78 50.86
N ASN A 263 36.39 -16.16 50.65
CA ASN A 263 37.34 -16.34 51.74
C ASN A 263 37.65 -14.98 52.39
N PHE A 264 37.02 -14.70 53.53
CA PHE A 264 37.47 -13.62 54.41
C PHE A 264 38.69 -14.13 55.16
N GLY A 265 39.89 -13.73 54.72
CA GLY A 265 41.12 -14.05 55.43
C GLY A 265 41.04 -13.49 56.86
N THR A 266 41.04 -14.37 57.86
CA THR A 266 41.43 -13.98 59.21
C THR A 266 42.93 -13.70 59.18
N THR A 267 43.27 -12.49 59.60
CA THR A 267 44.61 -11.89 59.79
C THR A 267 45.70 -12.88 60.19
#